data_AF-A0AAU4QW80-F1
#
_entry.id   AF-A0AAU4QW80-F1
#
_cell.length_a   1.000
_cell.length_b   1.000
_cell.length_c   1.000
_cell.angle_alpha   90.00
_cell.angle_beta   90.00
_cell.angle_gamma   90.00
#
_symmetry.space_group_name_H-M   'P 1'
#
loop_
_entity.id
_entity.type
_entity.pdbx_description
1 polymer ?
#
loop_
_entity_poly.entity_id
_entity_poly.type
_entity_poly.pdbx_seq_one_letter_code
_entity_poly.pdbx_strand_id
1 'polypeptide(L)'
;MALHLIAEALPYGCGLVLSSRPAEYRAALRPRTGVPARLTGMAGIHLEPLGADDVADYLLRGAGGHGAPAATRWAPVVAVLGTDAPVARALGSPLMVSLARTVYNPRPGEVEGELPDPAELLRCPARRAVERHLLDAFVDAAYRPRRERPCPWTPGQARHALRFLARHMERGADGAAEVAWWKLGQAVPGALPQVLAGVLLGVLGWLVEGAIMEVIQLFAPQVPSPTRWEERGGLGVVAAGICGGLAGGLAAGMAITLLCVAAVAPDVPAALVLHRLADGGSLALVGVIISGFAFGSRTAVRRPADWDWRLPATGCAAAICYALCFGNACGTVSALLYGLMAAAVGRDGVGADPACPVARARWHWSPRGVSRGLLGGLLLGGSILIEGLLADVLSGGDARMYIAPADPVAAGWAALQVGAVFAVACLLVNGLRTVPVDLGVCVEGRALLANDRRTLGTCVLTAAVLGAVVIGTQGWCATVWGSTGVWGGAATEGRHWVYAVGLVPSLLTGLAIGIRQSAWSRYAVARGYLALRAKVPFDLMAFLADAHEHHGVLRRTGAVYQFRHIELQHRLAGPDLGP
;
A
#
# COMPACT_ATOMS: atom_id res chain seq x y z
N MET A 1 9.00 -27.63 -19.49
CA MET A 1 9.28 -26.27 -19.98
C MET A 1 10.31 -25.54 -19.11
N ALA A 2 10.09 -25.34 -17.81
CA ALA A 2 11.03 -24.61 -16.94
C ALA A 2 12.49 -25.13 -16.94
N LEU A 3 12.71 -26.44 -16.82
CA LEU A 3 14.06 -27.02 -16.85
C LEU A 3 14.80 -26.83 -18.19
N HIS A 4 14.06 -26.82 -19.29
CA HIS A 4 14.63 -26.59 -20.62
C HIS A 4 15.02 -25.12 -20.80
N LEU A 5 14.17 -24.17 -20.36
CA LEU A 5 14.47 -22.74 -20.37
C LEU A 5 15.68 -22.40 -19.48
N ILE A 6 15.82 -23.06 -18.33
CA ILE A 6 17.01 -22.90 -17.48
C ILE A 6 18.27 -23.37 -18.22
N ALA A 7 18.20 -24.50 -18.93
CA ALA A 7 19.32 -25.02 -19.71
C ALA A 7 19.69 -24.09 -20.89
N GLU A 8 18.71 -23.51 -21.59
CA GLU A 8 18.96 -22.53 -22.67
C GLU A 8 19.52 -21.20 -22.15
N ALA A 9 19.09 -20.76 -20.97
CA ALA A 9 19.53 -19.49 -20.38
C ALA A 9 20.93 -19.56 -19.74
N LEU A 10 21.48 -20.76 -19.53
CA LEU A 10 22.80 -20.94 -18.90
C LEU A 10 23.93 -20.73 -19.92
N PRO A 11 24.84 -19.76 -19.69
CA PRO A 11 26.02 -19.59 -20.52
C PRO A 11 26.94 -20.83 -20.47
N TYR A 12 27.60 -21.14 -21.58
CA TYR A 12 28.62 -22.19 -21.62
C TYR A 12 29.73 -21.94 -20.58
N GLY A 13 30.00 -22.93 -19.73
CA GLY A 13 31.03 -22.87 -18.68
C GLY A 13 30.51 -22.54 -17.27
N CYS A 14 29.23 -22.18 -17.11
CA CYS A 14 28.61 -21.95 -15.80
C CYS A 14 28.02 -23.24 -15.21
N GLY A 15 28.43 -23.61 -14.00
CA GLY A 15 27.82 -24.70 -13.23
C GLY A 15 26.57 -24.22 -12.47
N LEU A 16 25.50 -25.02 -12.48
CA LEU A 16 24.29 -24.77 -11.70
C LEU A 16 23.98 -25.97 -10.80
N VAL A 17 23.68 -25.71 -9.52
CA VAL A 17 23.12 -26.71 -8.60
C VAL A 17 21.65 -26.38 -8.38
N LEU A 18 20.78 -27.33 -8.70
CA LEU A 18 19.34 -27.23 -8.50
C LEU A 18 18.89 -28.22 -7.42
N SER A 19 18.39 -27.72 -6.30
CA SER A 19 17.70 -28.53 -5.29
C SER A 19 16.20 -28.56 -5.58
N SER A 20 15.58 -29.74 -5.55
CA SER A 20 14.14 -29.89 -5.76
C SER A 20 13.58 -31.09 -5.00
N ARG A 21 12.25 -31.13 -4.81
CA ARG A 21 11.61 -32.34 -4.28
C ARG A 21 11.57 -33.42 -5.36
N PRO A 22 11.75 -34.70 -5.03
CA PRO A 22 11.76 -35.77 -6.03
C PRO A 22 10.48 -35.83 -6.88
N ALA A 23 9.32 -35.54 -6.31
CA ALA A 23 8.05 -35.53 -7.03
C ALA A 23 7.95 -34.35 -8.02
N GLU A 24 8.33 -33.15 -7.60
CA GLU A 24 8.33 -31.93 -8.42
C GLU A 24 9.33 -32.06 -9.57
N TYR A 25 10.53 -32.60 -9.30
CA TYR A 25 11.53 -32.88 -10.32
C TYR A 25 11.01 -33.84 -11.39
N ARG A 26 10.40 -34.96 -10.99
CA ARG A 26 9.82 -35.93 -11.93
C ARG A 26 8.68 -35.33 -12.75
N ALA A 27 7.84 -34.49 -12.14
CA ALA A 27 6.77 -33.79 -12.84
C ALA A 27 7.31 -32.76 -13.86
N ALA A 28 8.41 -32.08 -13.53
CA ALA A 28 9.06 -31.13 -14.42
C ALA A 28 9.75 -31.80 -15.63
N LEU A 29 10.27 -33.02 -15.45
CA LEU A 29 10.84 -33.84 -16.52
C LEU A 29 9.79 -34.44 -17.46
N ARG A 30 8.62 -34.80 -16.93
CA ARG A 30 7.50 -35.40 -17.66
C ARG A 30 6.26 -34.51 -17.58
N PRO A 31 6.21 -33.40 -18.33
CA PRO A 31 5.03 -32.54 -18.36
C PRO A 31 3.81 -33.33 -18.86
N ARG A 32 2.61 -32.97 -18.36
CA ARG A 32 1.34 -33.62 -18.74
C ARG A 32 1.01 -33.52 -20.23
N THR A 33 1.62 -32.55 -20.92
CA THR A 33 1.54 -32.34 -22.36
C THR A 33 2.94 -32.02 -22.90
N GLY A 34 3.31 -32.63 -24.03
CA GLY A 34 4.60 -32.40 -24.70
C GLY A 34 5.68 -33.47 -24.48
N VAL A 35 6.84 -33.25 -25.10
CA VAL A 35 7.99 -34.19 -25.06
C VAL A 35 8.73 -34.07 -23.71
N PRO A 36 9.17 -35.19 -23.10
CA PRO A 36 9.98 -35.15 -21.89
C PRO A 36 11.26 -34.32 -22.08
N ALA A 37 11.60 -33.51 -21.07
CA ALA A 37 12.85 -32.74 -21.11
C ALA A 37 14.05 -33.68 -20.98
N ARG A 38 14.97 -33.66 -21.95
CA ARG A 38 16.27 -34.33 -21.86
C ARG A 38 17.29 -33.32 -21.37
N LEU A 39 17.90 -33.60 -20.22
CA LEU A 39 18.95 -32.77 -19.64
C LEU A 39 20.26 -33.53 -19.78
N THR A 40 21.06 -33.15 -20.77
CA THR A 40 22.40 -33.72 -21.01
C THR A 40 23.42 -33.09 -20.05
N GLY A 41 24.27 -33.91 -19.43
CA GLY A 41 25.39 -33.42 -18.61
C GLY A 41 25.04 -33.06 -17.16
N MET A 42 23.93 -33.54 -16.60
CA MET A 42 23.55 -33.28 -15.20
C MET A 42 23.83 -34.50 -14.31
N ALA A 43 24.44 -34.26 -13.14
CA ALA A 43 24.57 -35.29 -12.10
C ALA A 43 23.38 -35.20 -11.12
N GLY A 44 22.68 -36.31 -10.92
CA GLY A 44 21.60 -36.40 -9.94
C GLY A 44 22.12 -36.87 -8.58
N ILE A 45 21.93 -36.05 -7.55
CA ILE A 45 22.26 -36.41 -6.15
C ILE A 45 20.94 -36.61 -5.40
N HIS A 46 20.77 -37.76 -4.76
CA HIS A 46 19.65 -38.03 -3.86
C HIS A 46 20.15 -38.04 -2.41
N LEU A 47 19.53 -37.24 -1.54
CA LEU A 47 19.86 -37.22 -0.12
C LEU A 47 19.13 -38.36 0.59
N GLU A 48 19.89 -39.22 1.27
CA GLU A 48 19.35 -40.33 2.09
C GLU A 48 19.00 -39.87 3.52
N PRO A 49 18.15 -40.62 4.25
CA PRO A 49 17.90 -40.40 5.67
C PRO A 49 19.18 -40.50 6.50
N LEU A 50 19.21 -39.82 7.66
CA LEU A 50 20.36 -39.84 8.57
C LEU A 50 20.55 -41.21 9.22
N GLY A 51 21.81 -41.61 9.39
CA GLY A 51 22.19 -42.80 10.16
C GLY A 51 21.97 -42.62 11.66
N ALA A 52 21.75 -43.71 12.38
CA ALA A 52 21.49 -43.68 13.83
C ALA A 52 22.64 -43.03 14.63
N ASP A 53 23.88 -43.37 14.27
CA ASP A 53 25.08 -42.84 14.93
C ASP A 53 25.23 -41.33 14.70
N ASP A 54 25.01 -40.85 13.46
CA ASP A 54 25.04 -39.42 13.15
C ASP A 54 24.00 -38.62 13.95
N VAL A 55 22.80 -39.19 14.11
CA VAL A 55 21.71 -38.58 14.90
C VAL A 55 22.10 -38.51 16.37
N ALA A 56 22.59 -39.62 16.94
CA ALA A 56 23.04 -39.67 18.33
C ALA A 56 24.15 -38.64 18.59
N ASP A 57 25.19 -38.65 17.76
CA ASP A 57 26.32 -37.74 17.86
C ASP A 57 25.91 -36.28 17.73
N TYR A 58 24.96 -35.97 16.84
CA TYR A 58 24.48 -34.60 16.68
C TYR A 58 23.69 -34.10 17.89
N LEU A 59 22.81 -34.93 18.46
CA LEU A 59 22.01 -34.59 19.64
C LEU A 59 22.88 -34.42 20.89
N LEU A 60 23.81 -35.36 21.11
CA LEU A 60 24.71 -35.40 22.27
C LEU A 60 25.73 -34.24 22.21
N ARG A 61 26.34 -33.97 21.06
CA ARG A 61 27.18 -32.77 20.88
C ARG A 61 26.39 -31.49 21.15
N GLY A 62 25.14 -31.43 20.69
CA GLY A 62 24.26 -30.31 20.94
C GLY A 62 23.86 -30.14 22.41
N ALA A 63 24.06 -31.14 23.26
CA ALA A 63 23.69 -31.16 24.68
C ALA A 63 24.91 -30.96 25.62
N GLY A 64 26.04 -30.49 25.10
CA GLY A 64 27.27 -30.28 25.87
C GLY A 64 28.31 -31.41 25.73
N GLY A 65 28.06 -32.41 24.88
CA GLY A 65 28.98 -33.52 24.63
C GLY A 65 28.74 -34.72 25.57
N HIS A 66 29.42 -35.83 25.29
CA HIS A 66 29.29 -37.04 26.10
C HIS A 66 29.71 -36.79 27.56
N GLY A 67 28.87 -37.25 28.50
CA GLY A 67 29.09 -37.08 29.94
C GLY A 67 28.46 -35.82 30.54
N ALA A 68 27.99 -34.87 29.71
CA ALA A 68 27.19 -33.75 30.22
C ALA A 68 25.83 -34.23 30.74
N PRO A 69 25.27 -33.65 31.82
CA PRO A 69 23.98 -34.09 32.36
C PRO A 69 22.82 -33.88 31.36
N ALA A 70 22.84 -32.82 30.55
CA ALA A 70 21.88 -32.69 29.46
C ALA A 70 22.00 -33.79 28.38
N ALA A 71 23.19 -34.36 28.17
CA ALA A 71 23.41 -35.44 27.21
C ALA A 71 22.93 -36.80 27.75
N THR A 72 23.02 -37.06 29.06
CA THR A 72 22.55 -38.32 29.66
C THR A 72 21.02 -38.49 29.55
N ARG A 73 20.27 -37.38 29.49
CA ARG A 73 18.81 -37.36 29.25
C ARG A 73 18.41 -38.00 27.92
N TRP A 74 19.30 -38.02 26.94
CA TRP A 74 19.04 -38.65 25.64
C TRP A 74 19.24 -40.17 25.64
N ALA A 75 19.83 -40.76 26.70
CA ALA A 75 20.16 -42.19 26.73
C ALA A 75 18.96 -43.12 26.39
N PRO A 76 17.73 -42.89 26.89
CA PRO A 76 16.59 -43.73 26.52
C PRO A 76 16.22 -43.66 25.03
N VAL A 77 16.39 -42.49 24.40
CA VAL A 77 16.09 -42.29 22.98
C VAL A 77 17.21 -42.84 22.11
N VAL A 78 18.47 -42.64 22.50
CA VAL A 78 19.64 -43.17 21.78
C VAL A 78 19.61 -44.69 21.72
N ALA A 79 19.19 -45.35 22.81
CA ALA A 79 19.07 -46.82 22.85
C ALA A 79 18.09 -47.41 21.83
N VAL A 80 17.12 -46.63 21.34
CA VAL A 80 16.15 -47.08 20.33
C VAL A 80 16.45 -46.57 18.92
N LEU A 81 17.46 -45.70 18.74
CA LEU A 81 17.89 -45.27 17.40
C LEU A 81 18.38 -46.50 16.61
N GLY A 82 18.10 -46.52 15.30
CA GLY A 82 18.41 -47.67 14.43
C GLY A 82 17.37 -48.81 14.45
N THR A 83 16.32 -48.71 15.28
CA THR A 83 15.18 -49.64 15.27
C THR A 83 13.99 -49.11 14.47
N ASP A 84 12.94 -49.94 14.30
CA ASP A 84 11.67 -49.54 13.69
C ASP A 84 10.76 -48.66 14.59
N ALA A 85 11.26 -48.29 15.78
CA ALA A 85 10.54 -47.44 16.72
C ALA A 85 10.06 -46.13 16.04
N PRO A 86 8.85 -45.64 16.37
CA PRO A 86 8.30 -44.40 15.82
C PRO A 86 9.25 -43.20 15.90
N VAL A 87 9.96 -43.06 17.03
CA VAL A 87 10.91 -41.97 17.27
C VAL A 87 12.15 -42.09 16.38
N ALA A 88 12.70 -43.30 16.21
CA ALA A 88 13.88 -43.54 15.39
C ALA A 88 13.60 -43.21 13.92
N ARG A 89 12.44 -43.63 13.39
CA ARG A 89 12.02 -43.30 12.03
C ARG A 89 11.71 -41.82 11.82
N ALA A 90 11.24 -41.10 12.85
CA ALA A 90 11.03 -39.66 12.78
C ALA A 90 12.37 -38.89 12.77
N LEU A 91 13.29 -39.26 13.67
CA LEU A 91 14.62 -38.67 13.82
C LEU A 91 15.58 -39.05 12.68
N GLY A 92 15.21 -39.94 11.76
CA GLY A 92 15.96 -40.11 10.50
C GLY A 92 15.89 -38.89 9.57
N SER A 93 14.99 -37.94 9.83
CA SER A 93 14.89 -36.68 9.07
C SER A 93 15.76 -35.58 9.70
N PRO A 94 16.66 -34.92 8.95
CA PRO A 94 17.47 -33.80 9.44
C PRO A 94 16.65 -32.69 10.09
N LEU A 95 15.46 -32.42 9.56
CA LEU A 95 14.51 -31.48 10.15
C LEU A 95 14.14 -31.91 11.57
N MET A 96 13.64 -33.14 11.76
CA MET A 96 13.14 -33.61 13.05
C MET A 96 14.24 -33.64 14.11
N VAL A 97 15.46 -34.03 13.75
CA VAL A 97 16.62 -33.97 14.65
C VAL A 97 16.93 -32.53 15.05
N SER A 98 16.89 -31.59 14.10
CA SER A 98 17.12 -30.18 14.40
C SER A 98 16.06 -29.58 15.34
N LEU A 99 14.78 -29.94 15.14
CA LEU A 99 13.69 -29.53 16.04
C LEU A 99 13.87 -30.13 17.43
N ALA A 100 14.16 -31.43 17.51
CA ALA A 100 14.39 -32.13 18.76
C ALA A 100 15.55 -31.51 19.56
N ARG A 101 16.66 -31.19 18.89
CA ARG A 101 17.76 -30.43 19.49
C ARG A 101 17.28 -29.08 20.05
N THR A 102 16.50 -28.31 19.29
CA THR A 102 16.00 -27.00 19.76
C THR A 102 15.05 -27.11 20.95
N VAL A 103 14.21 -28.15 20.98
CA VAL A 103 13.20 -28.35 22.04
C VAL A 103 13.84 -28.81 23.35
N TYR A 104 14.70 -29.82 23.29
CA TYR A 104 15.16 -30.52 24.50
C TYR A 104 16.53 -30.09 25.02
N ASN A 105 17.41 -29.54 24.17
CA ASN A 105 18.76 -29.19 24.62
C ASN A 105 18.82 -27.79 25.25
N PRO A 106 19.66 -27.61 26.27
CA PRO A 106 19.91 -26.29 26.87
C PRO A 106 20.63 -25.37 25.89
N ARG A 107 20.36 -24.06 26.00
CA ARG A 107 21.16 -23.03 25.33
C ARG A 107 22.35 -22.67 26.20
N PRO A 108 23.40 -22.04 25.62
CA PRO A 108 24.46 -21.46 26.42
C PRO A 108 23.88 -20.55 27.53
N GLY A 109 24.29 -20.78 28.79
CA GLY A 109 23.87 -19.99 29.95
C GLY A 109 22.53 -20.36 30.60
N GLU A 110 21.83 -21.39 30.11
CA GLU A 110 20.53 -21.82 30.62
C GLU A 110 20.66 -23.00 31.60
N VAL A 111 19.80 -23.04 32.62
CA VAL A 111 19.82 -24.10 33.64
C VAL A 111 18.95 -25.28 33.20
N GLU A 112 19.45 -26.49 33.31
CA GLU A 112 18.85 -27.70 32.74
C GLU A 112 17.46 -28.07 33.30
N GLY A 113 17.12 -27.65 34.52
CA GLY A 113 15.94 -28.10 35.26
C GLY A 113 14.57 -27.63 34.72
N GLU A 114 14.54 -26.65 33.81
CA GLU A 114 13.29 -26.10 33.25
C GLU A 114 12.90 -26.72 31.89
N LEU A 115 13.64 -27.70 31.39
CA LEU A 115 13.47 -28.26 30.04
C LEU A 115 12.63 -29.55 30.03
N PRO A 116 11.77 -29.77 29.01
CA PRO A 116 11.04 -31.02 28.81
C PRO A 116 11.99 -32.22 28.66
N ASP A 117 11.58 -33.42 29.08
CA ASP A 117 12.39 -34.65 29.03
C ASP A 117 12.29 -35.34 27.65
N PRO A 118 13.42 -35.60 26.93
CA PRO A 118 13.43 -36.35 25.67
C PRO A 118 12.69 -37.70 25.71
N ALA A 119 12.63 -38.36 26.87
CA ALA A 119 11.95 -39.65 27.01
C ALA A 119 10.45 -39.58 26.69
N GLU A 120 9.83 -38.40 26.68
CA GLU A 120 8.43 -38.23 26.26
C GLU A 120 8.20 -38.62 24.79
N LEU A 121 9.23 -38.51 23.94
CA LEU A 121 9.14 -38.91 22.52
C LEU A 121 8.87 -40.42 22.36
N LEU A 122 9.28 -41.23 23.34
CA LEU A 122 9.04 -42.68 23.35
C LEU A 122 7.57 -43.01 23.61
N ARG A 123 6.80 -42.09 24.20
CA ARG A 123 5.37 -42.27 24.49
C ARG A 123 4.48 -42.04 23.27
N CYS A 124 5.04 -41.49 22.19
CA CYS A 124 4.29 -41.21 20.97
C CYS A 124 4.01 -42.52 20.19
N PRO A 125 2.74 -42.83 19.87
CA PRO A 125 2.34 -44.13 19.31
C PRO A 125 2.76 -44.32 17.85
N ALA A 126 3.07 -43.24 17.14
CA ALA A 126 3.36 -43.27 15.70
C ALA A 126 4.36 -42.19 15.28
N ARG A 127 5.06 -42.43 14.17
CA ARG A 127 6.04 -41.49 13.59
C ARG A 127 5.44 -40.09 13.41
N ARG A 128 4.23 -40.01 12.84
CA ARG A 128 3.50 -38.75 12.65
C ARG A 128 3.13 -38.05 13.95
N ALA A 129 3.01 -38.77 15.07
CA ALA A 129 2.76 -38.16 16.38
C ALA A 129 4.03 -37.48 16.90
N VAL A 130 5.20 -38.14 16.76
CA VAL A 130 6.51 -37.55 17.06
C VAL A 130 6.75 -36.30 16.21
N GLU A 131 6.55 -36.39 14.90
CA GLU A 131 6.74 -35.25 13.98
C GLU A 131 5.83 -34.06 14.35
N ARG A 132 4.55 -34.31 14.65
CA ARG A 132 3.61 -33.27 15.09
C ARG A 132 4.03 -32.64 16.42
N HIS A 133 4.39 -33.46 17.40
CA HIS A 133 4.84 -32.99 18.71
C HIS A 133 6.04 -32.05 18.59
N LEU A 134 7.06 -32.46 17.83
CA LEU A 134 8.25 -31.64 17.61
C LEU A 134 7.94 -30.33 16.88
N LEU A 135 7.09 -30.36 15.84
CA LEU A 135 6.67 -29.16 15.12
C LEU A 135 5.85 -28.20 16.01
N ASP A 136 4.98 -28.74 16.84
CA ASP A 136 4.13 -27.95 17.75
C ASP A 136 4.92 -27.34 18.89
N ALA A 137 5.91 -28.06 19.44
CA ALA A 137 6.79 -27.58 20.50
C ALA A 137 7.85 -26.60 19.99
N PHE A 138 8.23 -26.68 18.72
CA PHE A 138 9.36 -25.92 18.16
C PHE A 138 9.22 -24.41 18.33
N VAL A 139 8.05 -23.82 18.06
CA VAL A 139 7.88 -22.35 18.14
C VAL A 139 8.06 -21.86 19.57
N ASP A 140 7.49 -22.55 20.56
CA ASP A 140 7.65 -22.15 21.96
C ASP A 140 9.08 -22.37 22.44
N ALA A 141 9.69 -23.50 22.06
CA ALA A 141 11.09 -23.76 22.36
C ALA A 141 12.02 -22.72 21.72
N ALA A 142 11.73 -22.28 20.49
CA ALA A 142 12.49 -21.24 19.81
C ALA A 142 12.35 -19.89 20.54
N TYR A 143 11.15 -19.51 20.97
CA TYR A 143 10.88 -18.25 21.66
C TYR A 143 11.01 -18.30 23.20
N ARG A 144 11.60 -19.37 23.77
CA ARG A 144 11.80 -19.46 25.22
C ARG A 144 12.63 -18.28 25.76
N PRO A 145 12.25 -17.68 26.91
CA PRO A 145 12.86 -16.45 27.43
C PRO A 145 14.38 -16.57 27.59
N ARG A 146 15.13 -15.56 27.14
CA ARG A 146 16.59 -15.48 27.35
C ARG A 146 16.90 -14.40 28.38
N ARG A 147 17.73 -14.73 29.38
CA ARG A 147 18.17 -13.77 30.43
C ARG A 147 19.02 -12.63 29.86
N GLU A 148 19.89 -12.94 28.90
CA GLU A 148 20.85 -11.98 28.34
C GLU A 148 20.25 -11.06 27.27
N ARG A 149 19.13 -11.47 26.65
CA ARG A 149 18.48 -10.70 25.59
C ARG A 149 16.97 -10.92 25.61
N PRO A 150 16.21 -10.08 26.33
CA PRO A 150 14.76 -10.23 26.40
C PRO A 150 14.15 -10.08 25.00
N CYS A 151 13.45 -11.12 24.54
CA CYS A 151 12.65 -11.06 23.33
C CYS A 151 11.39 -10.23 23.64
N PRO A 152 11.03 -9.22 22.84
CA PRO A 152 9.85 -8.40 23.09
C PRO A 152 8.53 -9.16 22.83
N TRP A 153 8.59 -10.35 22.22
CA TRP A 153 7.43 -11.19 21.92
C TRP A 153 7.40 -12.43 22.80
N THR A 154 6.23 -12.75 23.34
CA THR A 154 6.03 -14.00 24.09
C THR A 154 5.88 -15.18 23.13
N PRO A 155 6.15 -16.43 23.56
CA PRO A 155 5.93 -17.63 22.76
C PRO A 155 4.53 -17.71 22.13
N GLY A 156 3.49 -17.38 22.91
CA GLY A 156 2.10 -17.36 22.43
C GLY A 156 1.85 -16.30 21.36
N GLN A 157 2.42 -15.10 21.49
CA GLN A 157 2.32 -14.05 20.46
C GLN A 157 3.04 -14.47 19.17
N ALA A 158 4.25 -15.01 19.29
CA ALA A 158 5.03 -15.48 18.15
C ALA A 158 4.32 -16.62 17.40
N ARG A 159 3.78 -17.60 18.14
CA ARG A 159 2.97 -18.69 17.60
C ARG A 159 1.76 -18.17 16.84
N HIS A 160 1.01 -17.23 17.41
CA HIS A 160 -0.16 -16.65 16.75
C HIS A 160 0.22 -15.91 15.46
N ALA A 161 1.28 -15.10 15.51
CA ALA A 161 1.78 -14.36 14.35
C ALA A 161 2.27 -15.30 13.23
N LEU A 162 3.05 -16.32 13.55
CA LEU A 162 3.55 -17.29 12.57
C LEU A 162 2.42 -18.13 11.97
N ARG A 163 1.39 -18.50 12.73
CA ARG A 163 0.18 -19.15 12.21
C ARG A 163 -0.56 -18.25 11.23
N PHE A 164 -0.74 -16.98 11.56
CA PHE A 164 -1.34 -16.01 10.65
C PHE A 164 -0.54 -15.92 9.33
N LEU A 165 0.78 -15.79 9.42
CA LEU A 165 1.66 -15.71 8.25
C LEU A 165 1.60 -16.99 7.41
N ALA A 166 1.67 -18.17 8.04
CA ALA A 166 1.59 -19.45 7.35
C ALA A 166 0.27 -19.62 6.58
N ARG A 167 -0.86 -19.26 7.19
CA ARG A 167 -2.18 -19.25 6.53
C ARG A 167 -2.26 -18.24 5.40
N HIS A 168 -1.67 -17.06 5.58
CA HIS A 168 -1.64 -16.04 4.54
C HIS A 168 -0.84 -16.51 3.32
N MET A 169 0.30 -17.16 3.54
CA MET A 169 1.14 -17.73 2.48
C MET A 169 0.45 -18.89 1.73
N GLU A 170 -0.30 -19.75 2.41
CA GLU A 170 -1.05 -20.83 1.74
C GLU A 170 -2.22 -20.32 0.90
N ARG A 171 -2.85 -19.20 1.29
CA ARG A 171 -3.98 -18.61 0.56
C ARG A 171 -3.57 -17.67 -0.57
N GLY A 172 -2.28 -17.32 -0.67
CA GLY A 172 -1.80 -16.34 -1.63
C GLY A 172 -2.04 -16.77 -3.08
N ALA A 173 -2.62 -15.87 -3.89
CA ALA A 173 -3.01 -16.12 -5.28
C ALA A 173 -1.83 -16.47 -6.22
N ASP A 174 -0.60 -16.13 -5.83
CA ASP A 174 0.62 -16.39 -6.62
C ASP A 174 1.25 -17.77 -6.36
N GLY A 175 0.73 -18.57 -5.40
CA GLY A 175 1.32 -19.85 -5.00
C GLY A 175 2.74 -19.76 -4.39
N ALA A 176 3.24 -18.54 -4.18
CA ALA A 176 4.56 -18.29 -3.62
C ALA A 176 4.51 -18.43 -2.09
N ALA A 177 5.29 -19.38 -1.55
CA ALA A 177 5.50 -19.57 -0.12
C ALA A 177 6.41 -18.46 0.47
N GLU A 178 6.05 -17.20 0.22
CA GLU A 178 6.86 -16.01 0.53
C GLU A 178 6.03 -14.94 1.24
N VAL A 179 6.62 -14.34 2.28
CA VAL A 179 6.14 -13.14 2.95
C VAL A 179 6.94 -11.95 2.46
N ALA A 180 6.26 -11.08 1.74
CA ALA A 180 6.76 -9.78 1.33
C ALA A 180 5.93 -8.68 1.98
N TRP A 181 6.56 -7.66 2.57
CA TRP A 181 5.83 -6.63 3.32
C TRP A 181 4.85 -5.85 2.45
N TRP A 182 5.17 -5.63 1.17
CA TRP A 182 4.29 -4.93 0.23
C TRP A 182 3.07 -5.77 -0.17
N LYS A 183 3.18 -7.11 -0.18
CA LYS A 183 2.05 -8.01 -0.47
C LYS A 183 1.03 -8.06 0.67
N LEU A 184 1.43 -7.75 1.91
CA LEU A 184 0.49 -7.67 3.04
C LEU A 184 -0.58 -6.59 2.86
N GLY A 185 -0.35 -5.59 2.00
CA GLY A 185 -1.36 -4.62 1.58
C GLY A 185 -2.57 -5.23 0.85
N GLN A 186 -2.48 -6.48 0.40
CA GLN A 186 -3.57 -7.24 -0.20
C GLN A 186 -4.42 -8.00 0.83
N ALA A 187 -3.93 -8.14 2.08
CA ALA A 187 -4.69 -8.80 3.16
C ALA A 187 -5.85 -7.94 3.70
N VAL A 188 -5.95 -6.67 3.27
CA VAL A 188 -6.93 -5.69 3.73
C VAL A 188 -8.02 -5.52 2.65
N PRO A 189 -9.30 -5.30 3.04
CA PRO A 189 -10.34 -4.93 2.09
C PRO A 189 -9.92 -3.74 1.21
N GLY A 190 -10.08 -3.85 -0.11
CA GLY A 190 -9.57 -2.86 -1.07
C GLY A 190 -10.07 -1.42 -0.85
N ALA A 191 -11.25 -1.26 -0.27
CA ALA A 191 -11.82 0.05 0.04
C ALA A 191 -11.19 0.73 1.28
N LEU A 192 -10.64 -0.03 2.23
CA LEU A 192 -10.16 0.55 3.50
C LEU A 192 -8.96 1.51 3.31
N PRO A 193 -7.90 1.16 2.54
CA PRO A 193 -6.81 2.10 2.27
C PRO A 193 -7.28 3.37 1.55
N GLN A 194 -8.27 3.23 0.67
CA GLN A 194 -8.85 4.34 -0.10
C GLN A 194 -9.61 5.32 0.81
N VAL A 195 -10.46 4.80 1.70
CA VAL A 195 -11.21 5.60 2.66
C VAL A 195 -10.24 6.30 3.63
N LEU A 196 -9.28 5.57 4.21
CA LEU A 196 -8.32 6.14 5.15
C LEU A 196 -7.40 7.19 4.50
N ALA A 197 -6.95 6.95 3.27
CA ALA A 197 -6.21 7.95 2.50
C ALA A 197 -7.03 9.22 2.30
N GLY A 198 -8.31 9.04 1.96
CA GLY A 198 -9.27 10.13 1.89
C GLY A 198 -9.35 10.92 3.19
N VAL A 199 -9.70 10.26 4.30
CA VAL A 199 -9.83 10.89 5.62
C VAL A 199 -8.55 11.64 6.01
N LEU A 200 -7.39 11.05 5.80
CA LEU A 200 -6.10 11.70 6.05
C LEU A 200 -5.92 12.99 5.24
N LEU A 201 -6.23 12.95 3.95
CA LEU A 201 -6.14 14.12 3.06
C LEU A 201 -7.12 15.21 3.49
N GLY A 202 -8.33 14.83 3.93
CA GLY A 202 -9.33 15.74 4.47
C GLY A 202 -8.90 16.45 5.74
N VAL A 203 -8.52 15.68 6.75
CA VAL A 203 -8.06 16.19 8.05
C VAL A 203 -6.82 17.06 7.85
N LEU A 204 -5.87 16.63 7.03
CA LEU A 204 -4.67 17.41 6.75
C LEU A 204 -5.02 18.71 6.00
N GLY A 205 -5.94 18.67 5.03
CA GLY A 205 -6.40 19.86 4.34
C GLY A 205 -7.01 20.89 5.29
N TRP A 206 -7.87 20.43 6.21
CA TRP A 206 -8.48 21.26 7.23
C TRP A 206 -7.43 21.85 8.21
N LEU A 207 -6.52 21.03 8.73
CA LEU A 207 -5.48 21.48 9.66
C LEU A 207 -4.50 22.46 9.02
N VAL A 208 -4.05 22.18 7.79
CA VAL A 208 -3.11 23.04 7.07
C VAL A 208 -3.76 24.37 6.74
N GLU A 209 -5.02 24.35 6.29
CA GLU A 209 -5.77 25.58 6.07
C GLU A 209 -5.91 26.41 7.35
N GLY A 210 -6.37 25.82 8.45
CA GLY A 210 -6.51 26.52 9.72
C GLY A 210 -5.19 27.12 10.22
N ALA A 211 -4.09 26.36 10.12
CA ALA A 211 -2.76 26.84 10.50
C ALA A 211 -2.27 27.98 9.60
N ILE A 212 -2.52 27.92 8.29
CA ILE A 212 -2.14 28.99 7.37
C ILE A 212 -2.95 30.25 7.66
N MET A 213 -4.26 30.13 7.93
CA MET A 213 -5.10 31.27 8.32
C MET A 213 -4.60 31.93 9.60
N GLU A 214 -4.31 31.15 10.65
CA GLU A 214 -3.75 31.63 11.92
C GLU A 214 -2.41 32.35 11.74
N VAL A 215 -1.47 31.74 10.99
CA VAL A 215 -0.18 32.35 10.66
C VAL A 215 -0.39 33.69 9.94
N ILE A 216 -1.37 33.76 9.05
CA ILE A 216 -1.60 34.99 8.28
C ILE A 216 -2.24 36.07 9.15
N GLN A 217 -3.16 35.74 10.05
CA GLN A 217 -3.66 36.71 11.03
C GLN A 217 -2.54 37.26 11.92
N LEU A 218 -1.55 36.42 12.27
CA LEU A 218 -0.37 36.83 13.02
C LEU A 218 0.54 37.80 12.26
N PHE A 219 0.79 37.58 10.96
CA PHE A 219 1.75 38.39 10.18
C PHE A 219 1.12 39.53 9.37
N ALA A 220 -0.18 39.47 9.10
CA ALA A 220 -0.90 40.43 8.28
C ALA A 220 -2.31 40.73 8.84
N PRO A 221 -2.43 41.24 10.09
CA PRO A 221 -3.71 41.48 10.76
C PRO A 221 -4.60 42.53 10.07
N GLN A 222 -4.02 43.29 9.13
CA GLN A 222 -4.70 44.32 8.35
C GLN A 222 -5.48 43.77 7.15
N VAL A 223 -5.28 42.49 6.79
CA VAL A 223 -5.98 41.84 5.68
C VAL A 223 -7.33 41.36 6.21
N PRO A 224 -8.46 41.91 5.75
CA PRO A 224 -9.77 41.39 6.14
C PRO A 224 -9.85 39.91 5.75
N SER A 225 -10.18 39.02 6.68
CA SER A 225 -10.46 37.64 6.31
C SER A 225 -11.69 37.64 5.38
N PRO A 226 -11.64 36.99 4.21
CA PRO A 226 -12.78 36.97 3.30
C PRO A 226 -13.88 36.09 3.92
N THR A 227 -14.80 36.72 4.65
CA THR A 227 -15.97 36.08 5.27
C THR A 227 -16.77 35.22 4.29
N ARG A 228 -16.86 35.62 3.01
CA ARG A 228 -17.53 34.85 1.94
C ARG A 228 -16.80 33.56 1.52
N TRP A 229 -15.48 33.49 1.71
CA TRP A 229 -14.67 32.31 1.39
C TRP A 229 -14.67 31.27 2.52
N GLU A 230 -14.77 31.73 3.77
CA GLU A 230 -15.03 30.89 4.96
C GLU A 230 -16.45 30.27 4.93
N GLU A 231 -17.46 30.97 4.39
CA GLU A 231 -18.81 30.41 4.19
C GLU A 231 -18.83 29.27 3.15
N ARG A 232 -17.98 29.35 2.12
CA ARG A 232 -17.66 28.24 1.20
C ARG A 232 -16.51 27.34 1.71
N GLY A 233 -16.00 27.63 2.91
CA GLY A 233 -15.08 26.85 3.78
C GLY A 233 -13.89 26.29 3.06
N GLY A 234 -13.28 27.22 2.33
CA GLY A 234 -11.85 27.17 2.24
C GLY A 234 -11.27 26.26 1.16
N LEU A 235 -9.98 26.45 0.96
CA LEU A 235 -9.12 25.67 0.08
C LEU A 235 -8.99 24.22 0.56
N GLY A 236 -9.15 23.97 1.85
CA GLY A 236 -9.06 22.66 2.48
C GLY A 236 -10.15 21.71 2.00
N VAL A 237 -11.41 22.16 1.91
CA VAL A 237 -12.52 21.34 1.37
C VAL A 237 -12.32 21.09 -0.12
N VAL A 238 -11.87 22.11 -0.87
CA VAL A 238 -11.65 21.99 -2.31
C VAL A 238 -10.55 20.97 -2.61
N ALA A 239 -9.41 21.12 -1.96
CA ALA A 239 -8.28 20.25 -2.15
C ALA A 239 -8.54 18.83 -1.58
N ALA A 240 -9.30 18.71 -0.48
CA ALA A 240 -9.72 17.42 0.06
C ALA A 240 -10.64 16.65 -0.89
N GLY A 241 -11.58 17.33 -1.55
CA GLY A 241 -12.44 16.74 -2.58
C GLY A 241 -11.63 16.19 -3.75
N ILE A 242 -10.77 17.03 -4.36
CA ILE A 242 -9.91 16.63 -5.48
C ILE A 242 -8.98 15.48 -5.08
N CYS A 243 -8.30 15.60 -3.94
CA CYS A 243 -7.31 14.62 -3.51
C CYS A 243 -7.96 13.31 -3.04
N GLY A 244 -9.13 13.39 -2.41
CA GLY A 244 -9.97 12.24 -2.07
C GLY A 244 -10.46 11.49 -3.31
N GLY A 245 -10.93 12.21 -4.33
CA GLY A 245 -11.26 11.63 -5.63
C GLY A 245 -10.06 10.99 -6.33
N LEU A 246 -8.89 11.63 -6.23
CA LEU A 246 -7.63 11.14 -6.81
C LEU A 246 -7.13 9.86 -6.12
N ALA A 247 -7.15 9.81 -4.79
CA ALA A 247 -6.58 8.73 -3.97
C ALA A 247 -7.56 7.58 -3.72
N GLY A 248 -8.83 7.89 -3.44
CA GLY A 248 -9.83 6.92 -2.98
C GLY A 248 -11.11 6.86 -3.81
N GLY A 249 -11.25 7.68 -4.85
CA GLY A 249 -12.45 7.74 -5.68
C GLY A 249 -13.60 8.52 -5.03
N LEU A 250 -14.76 8.49 -5.69
CA LEU A 250 -15.90 9.37 -5.39
C LEU A 250 -16.43 9.24 -3.95
N ALA A 251 -16.58 8.01 -3.45
CA ALA A 251 -17.09 7.75 -2.11
C ALA A 251 -16.16 8.27 -1.01
N ALA A 252 -14.84 8.17 -1.21
CA ALA A 252 -13.87 8.76 -0.30
C ALA A 252 -13.96 10.29 -0.32
N GLY A 253 -13.99 10.89 -1.52
CA GLY A 253 -14.17 12.34 -1.69
C GLY A 253 -15.38 12.90 -0.93
N MET A 254 -16.56 12.29 -1.11
CA MET A 254 -17.80 12.73 -0.46
C MET A 254 -17.79 12.53 1.07
N ALA A 255 -17.28 11.39 1.56
CA ALA A 255 -17.23 11.11 3.00
C ALA A 255 -16.31 12.10 3.74
N ILE A 256 -15.21 12.50 3.11
CA ILE A 256 -14.29 13.49 3.65
C ILE A 256 -14.96 14.85 3.74
N THR A 257 -15.64 15.28 2.67
CA THR A 257 -16.31 16.58 2.67
C THR A 257 -17.36 16.64 3.77
N LEU A 258 -18.10 15.55 4.00
CA LEU A 258 -19.05 15.44 5.12
C LEU A 258 -18.37 15.50 6.50
N LEU A 259 -17.21 14.86 6.68
CA LEU A 259 -16.46 14.91 7.94
C LEU A 259 -15.88 16.30 8.21
N CYS A 260 -15.37 16.99 7.19
CA CYS A 260 -14.90 18.38 7.31
C CYS A 260 -16.04 19.32 7.70
N VAL A 261 -17.25 19.08 7.20
CA VAL A 261 -18.45 19.88 7.57
C VAL A 261 -18.88 19.62 9.00
N ALA A 262 -18.88 18.36 9.43
CA ALA A 262 -19.25 17.99 10.80
C ALA A 262 -18.27 18.55 11.86
N ALA A 263 -17.01 18.80 11.48
CA ALA A 263 -15.99 19.32 12.39
C ALA A 263 -16.10 20.84 12.68
N VAL A 264 -16.84 21.60 11.87
CA VAL A 264 -16.85 23.08 11.94
C VAL A 264 -17.80 23.65 13.01
N ALA A 265 -18.88 22.96 13.41
CA ALA A 265 -19.68 23.25 14.62
C ALA A 265 -20.88 22.28 14.76
N PRO A 266 -21.49 22.08 15.94
CA PRO A 266 -22.70 21.27 16.12
C PRO A 266 -23.99 21.88 15.51
N ASP A 267 -24.03 23.20 15.27
CA ASP A 267 -25.20 23.93 14.74
C ASP A 267 -25.05 24.30 13.25
N VAL A 268 -24.82 23.30 12.39
CA VAL A 268 -24.61 23.55 10.95
C VAL A 268 -25.96 23.81 10.24
N PRO A 269 -26.16 24.96 9.57
CA PRO A 269 -27.37 25.18 8.77
C PRO A 269 -27.40 24.20 7.58
N ALA A 270 -28.57 23.64 7.29
CA ALA A 270 -28.75 22.67 6.20
C ALA A 270 -28.26 23.19 4.84
N ALA A 271 -28.38 24.50 4.61
CA ALA A 271 -27.83 25.16 3.43
C ALA A 271 -26.32 24.95 3.32
N LEU A 272 -25.56 25.13 4.41
CA LEU A 272 -24.11 24.95 4.41
C LEU A 272 -23.73 23.50 4.11
N VAL A 273 -24.44 22.51 4.67
CA VAL A 273 -24.20 21.09 4.32
C VAL A 273 -24.42 20.83 2.83
N LEU A 274 -25.47 21.40 2.25
CA LEU A 274 -25.81 21.22 0.84
C LEU A 274 -24.77 21.85 -0.11
N HIS A 275 -24.25 23.04 0.23
CA HIS A 275 -23.15 23.69 -0.50
C HIS A 275 -21.93 22.77 -0.59
N ARG A 276 -21.64 22.09 0.52
CA ARG A 276 -20.46 21.24 0.69
C ARG A 276 -20.58 19.94 -0.06
N LEU A 277 -21.78 19.37 -0.07
CA LEU A 277 -22.07 18.21 -0.89
C LEU A 277 -21.92 18.53 -2.38
N ALA A 278 -22.33 19.72 -2.82
CA ALA A 278 -22.14 20.17 -4.20
C ALA A 278 -20.66 20.34 -4.57
N ASP A 279 -19.91 21.09 -3.76
CA ASP A 279 -18.48 21.34 -3.98
C ASP A 279 -17.66 20.04 -3.86
N GLY A 280 -17.88 19.27 -2.80
CA GLY A 280 -17.19 18.00 -2.56
C GLY A 280 -17.44 16.97 -3.65
N GLY A 281 -18.70 16.83 -4.10
CA GLY A 281 -19.06 15.92 -5.20
C GLY A 281 -18.41 16.34 -6.52
N SER A 282 -18.51 17.61 -6.89
CA SER A 282 -17.93 18.15 -8.12
C SER A 282 -16.41 18.04 -8.17
N LEU A 283 -15.74 18.34 -7.06
CA LEU A 283 -14.29 18.30 -6.97
C LEU A 283 -13.74 16.89 -6.83
N ALA A 284 -14.49 15.97 -6.20
CA ALA A 284 -14.17 14.55 -6.24
C ALA A 284 -14.19 14.02 -7.69
N LEU A 285 -15.14 14.47 -8.52
CA LEU A 285 -15.15 14.15 -9.96
C LEU A 285 -13.91 14.68 -10.67
N VAL A 286 -13.45 15.90 -10.37
CA VAL A 286 -12.17 16.44 -10.88
C VAL A 286 -10.99 15.53 -10.50
N GLY A 287 -10.92 15.08 -9.25
CA GLY A 287 -9.92 14.10 -8.80
C GLY A 287 -9.96 12.77 -9.56
N VAL A 288 -11.17 12.28 -9.88
CA VAL A 288 -11.38 11.08 -10.70
C VAL A 288 -10.92 11.31 -12.15
N ILE A 289 -11.19 12.48 -12.73
CA ILE A 289 -10.75 12.85 -14.09
C ILE A 289 -9.22 12.87 -14.17
N ILE A 290 -8.54 13.57 -13.25
CA ILE A 290 -7.07 13.63 -13.18
C ILE A 290 -6.51 12.21 -13.05
N SER A 291 -7.13 11.37 -12.22
CA SER A 291 -6.75 9.98 -12.07
C SER A 291 -6.92 9.15 -13.35
N GLY A 292 -8.03 9.33 -14.06
CA GLY A 292 -8.30 8.66 -15.32
C GLY A 292 -7.28 9.02 -16.39
N PHE A 293 -6.94 10.32 -16.54
CA PHE A 293 -5.92 10.76 -17.51
C PHE A 293 -4.51 10.31 -17.17
N ALA A 294 -4.15 10.30 -15.88
CA ALA A 294 -2.80 9.94 -15.47
C ALA A 294 -2.53 8.43 -15.47
N PHE A 295 -3.54 7.62 -15.16
CA PHE A 295 -3.36 6.19 -14.91
C PHE A 295 -4.23 5.29 -15.81
N GLY A 296 -5.10 5.84 -16.64
CA GLY A 296 -5.90 5.08 -17.60
C GLY A 296 -5.00 4.33 -18.60
N SER A 297 -5.25 3.02 -18.73
CA SER A 297 -4.57 2.19 -19.72
C SER A 297 -5.10 2.45 -21.13
N ARG A 298 -6.38 2.80 -21.27
CA ARG A 298 -7.00 3.16 -22.56
C ARG A 298 -6.47 4.50 -23.10
N THR A 299 -6.24 4.53 -24.41
CA THR A 299 -5.89 5.73 -25.18
C THR A 299 -7.12 6.49 -25.68
N ALA A 300 -8.30 5.89 -25.60
CA ALA A 300 -9.56 6.40 -26.14
C ALA A 300 -10.64 6.53 -25.06
N VAL A 301 -11.60 7.42 -25.32
CA VAL A 301 -12.80 7.63 -24.50
C VAL A 301 -13.60 6.33 -24.37
N ARG A 302 -14.09 6.05 -23.17
CA ARG A 302 -14.96 4.90 -22.90
C ARG A 302 -16.27 5.01 -23.66
N ARG A 303 -16.71 3.90 -24.24
CA ARG A 303 -18.05 3.80 -24.81
C ARG A 303 -19.09 3.98 -23.69
N PRO A 304 -20.24 4.61 -23.96
CA PRO A 304 -21.30 4.79 -22.96
C PRO A 304 -21.68 3.50 -22.23
N ALA A 305 -21.66 2.35 -22.90
CA ALA A 305 -21.96 1.05 -22.28
C ALA A 305 -21.00 0.65 -21.13
N ASP A 306 -19.78 1.17 -21.10
CA ASP A 306 -18.75 0.87 -20.08
C ASP A 306 -18.72 1.93 -18.96
N TRP A 307 -19.64 2.89 -18.96
CA TRP A 307 -19.62 4.00 -18.00
C TRP A 307 -20.05 3.54 -16.62
N ASP A 308 -19.32 3.99 -15.60
CA ASP A 308 -19.82 3.93 -14.23
C ASP A 308 -20.85 5.05 -14.06
N TRP A 309 -22.13 4.70 -14.14
CA TRP A 309 -23.25 5.66 -14.05
C TRP A 309 -23.34 6.38 -12.71
N ARG A 310 -22.59 5.94 -11.68
CA ARG A 310 -22.47 6.68 -10.42
C ARG A 310 -21.81 8.04 -10.62
N LEU A 311 -20.87 8.15 -11.57
CA LEU A 311 -20.13 9.38 -11.86
C LEU A 311 -21.04 10.49 -12.44
N PRO A 312 -21.80 10.27 -13.54
CA PRO A 312 -22.72 11.26 -14.05
C PRO A 312 -23.88 11.51 -13.08
N ALA A 313 -24.37 10.48 -12.36
CA ALA A 313 -25.38 10.67 -11.32
C ALA A 313 -24.89 11.63 -10.20
N THR A 314 -23.61 11.54 -9.81
CA THR A 314 -23.04 12.47 -8.83
C THR A 314 -22.91 13.88 -9.38
N GLY A 315 -22.55 14.03 -10.67
CA GLY A 315 -22.54 15.34 -11.33
C GLY A 315 -23.93 15.97 -11.38
N CYS A 316 -24.97 15.19 -11.70
CA CYS A 316 -26.36 15.65 -11.66
C CYS A 316 -26.80 16.02 -10.25
N ALA A 317 -26.47 15.21 -9.24
CA ALA A 317 -26.79 15.51 -7.85
C ALA A 317 -26.12 16.82 -7.40
N ALA A 318 -24.84 17.01 -7.71
CA ALA A 318 -24.12 18.25 -7.41
C ALA A 318 -24.73 19.46 -8.13
N ALA A 319 -25.14 19.32 -9.40
CA ALA A 319 -25.83 20.37 -10.14
C ALA A 319 -27.18 20.75 -9.50
N ILE A 320 -27.96 19.77 -9.03
CA ILE A 320 -29.21 20.03 -8.30
C ILE A 320 -28.91 20.76 -6.98
N CYS A 321 -27.90 20.30 -6.22
CA CYS A 321 -27.49 20.96 -4.98
C CYS A 321 -27.07 22.41 -5.23
N TYR A 322 -26.27 22.67 -6.27
CA TYR A 322 -25.87 24.02 -6.67
C TYR A 322 -27.08 24.92 -6.97
N ALA A 323 -28.04 24.42 -7.77
CA ALA A 323 -29.26 25.16 -8.11
C ALA A 323 -30.11 25.49 -6.87
N LEU A 324 -30.24 24.54 -5.93
CA LEU A 324 -30.99 24.72 -4.69
C LEU A 324 -30.27 25.66 -3.70
N CYS A 325 -28.93 25.62 -3.65
CA CYS A 325 -28.12 26.41 -2.73
C CYS A 325 -28.05 27.88 -3.09
N PHE A 326 -27.77 28.17 -4.37
CA PHE A 326 -27.48 29.53 -4.82
C PHE A 326 -28.68 30.20 -5.52
N GLY A 327 -29.77 29.46 -5.73
CA GLY A 327 -30.93 29.94 -6.47
C GLY A 327 -30.62 30.28 -7.94
N ASN A 328 -29.47 29.82 -8.45
CA ASN A 328 -28.94 30.07 -9.78
C ASN A 328 -28.15 28.87 -10.30
N ALA A 329 -27.65 28.94 -11.52
CA ALA A 329 -26.93 27.82 -12.13
C ALA A 329 -25.42 27.77 -11.80
N CYS A 330 -24.94 28.45 -10.75
CA CYS A 330 -23.52 28.47 -10.36
C CYS A 330 -22.97 27.04 -10.22
N GLY A 331 -21.93 26.68 -10.96
CA GLY A 331 -21.29 25.37 -10.90
C GLY A 331 -22.08 24.21 -11.50
N THR A 332 -23.33 24.43 -11.95
CA THR A 332 -24.18 23.35 -12.50
C THR A 332 -23.63 22.78 -13.81
N VAL A 333 -23.22 23.66 -14.72
CA VAL A 333 -22.60 23.29 -16.00
C VAL A 333 -21.30 22.52 -15.74
N SER A 334 -20.43 23.05 -14.88
CA SER A 334 -19.20 22.38 -14.49
C SER A 334 -19.44 21.02 -13.85
N ALA A 335 -20.39 20.90 -12.92
CA ALA A 335 -20.72 19.62 -12.26
C ALA A 335 -21.22 18.55 -13.25
N LEU A 336 -22.10 18.92 -14.18
CA LEU A 336 -22.58 18.02 -15.24
C LEU A 336 -21.45 17.58 -16.17
N LEU A 337 -20.63 18.53 -16.63
CA LEU A 337 -19.48 18.25 -17.48
C LEU A 337 -18.46 17.37 -16.76
N TYR A 338 -18.16 17.62 -15.48
CA TYR A 338 -17.28 16.77 -14.68
C TYR A 338 -17.83 15.35 -14.53
N GLY A 339 -19.14 15.18 -14.34
CA GLY A 339 -19.78 13.87 -14.28
C GLY A 339 -19.61 13.07 -15.57
N LEU A 340 -19.85 13.71 -16.72
CA LEU A 340 -19.69 13.10 -18.04
C LEU A 340 -18.22 12.80 -18.35
N MET A 341 -17.31 13.73 -18.08
CA MET A 341 -15.88 13.55 -18.31
C MET A 341 -15.27 12.47 -17.43
N ALA A 342 -15.67 12.41 -16.15
CA ALA A 342 -15.25 11.35 -15.23
C ALA A 342 -15.72 9.96 -15.72
N ALA A 343 -16.92 9.86 -16.29
CA ALA A 343 -17.43 8.61 -16.87
C ALA A 343 -16.69 8.20 -18.15
N ALA A 344 -16.43 9.18 -19.01
CA ALA A 344 -15.74 9.03 -20.29
C ALA A 344 -14.26 8.62 -20.14
N VAL A 345 -13.58 9.18 -19.14
CA VAL A 345 -12.13 9.01 -18.90
C VAL A 345 -11.84 8.07 -17.73
N GLY A 346 -12.89 7.62 -17.02
CA GLY A 346 -12.83 6.92 -15.75
C GLY A 346 -11.82 5.78 -15.68
N ARG A 347 -11.40 5.47 -14.45
CA ARG A 347 -10.35 4.47 -14.18
C ARG A 347 -10.78 3.09 -14.66
N ASP A 348 -10.02 2.48 -15.58
CA ASP A 348 -10.16 1.04 -15.85
C ASP A 348 -9.88 0.31 -14.54
N GLY A 349 -10.74 -0.63 -14.16
CA GLY A 349 -10.72 -1.38 -12.90
C GLY A 349 -9.47 -2.25 -12.68
N VAL A 350 -8.36 -1.90 -13.30
CA VAL A 350 -7.04 -2.35 -12.94
C VAL A 350 -6.55 -1.37 -11.88
N GLY A 351 -6.72 -1.75 -10.61
CA GLY A 351 -5.87 -1.20 -9.57
C GLY A 351 -4.45 -1.33 -10.10
N ALA A 352 -3.81 -0.19 -10.41
CA ALA A 352 -2.38 -0.14 -10.60
C ALA A 352 -1.81 -0.50 -9.23
N ASP A 353 -1.78 -1.79 -8.95
CA ASP A 353 -1.20 -2.36 -7.76
C ASP A 353 0.27 -2.03 -7.88
N PRO A 354 0.88 -1.23 -7.00
CA PRO A 354 2.31 -1.28 -6.84
C PRO A 354 2.62 -2.65 -6.24
N ALA A 355 2.58 -3.70 -7.09
CA ALA A 355 2.92 -5.07 -6.72
C ALA A 355 4.41 -5.19 -6.35
N CYS A 356 5.20 -4.13 -6.60
CA CYS A 356 6.61 -4.05 -6.31
C CYS A 356 6.93 -2.74 -5.55
N PRO A 357 7.82 -2.81 -4.53
CA PRO A 357 8.39 -1.64 -3.88
C PRO A 357 9.08 -0.73 -4.87
N VAL A 358 9.11 0.55 -4.56
CA VAL A 358 9.71 1.56 -5.42
C VAL A 358 11.17 1.77 -5.05
N ALA A 359 12.05 1.79 -6.05
CA ALA A 359 13.48 2.06 -5.86
C ALA A 359 13.73 3.55 -5.70
N ARG A 360 13.08 4.34 -6.56
CA ARG A 360 13.23 5.79 -6.71
C ARG A 360 12.13 6.36 -7.58
N ALA A 361 11.73 7.61 -7.30
CA ALA A 361 11.02 8.42 -8.28
C ALA A 361 11.99 8.86 -9.38
N ARG A 362 11.55 8.79 -10.64
CA ARG A 362 12.23 9.41 -11.78
C ARG A 362 11.22 10.21 -12.59
N TRP A 363 11.68 11.32 -13.13
CA TRP A 363 10.95 12.03 -14.16
C TRP A 363 11.03 11.25 -15.46
N HIS A 364 9.86 10.87 -15.98
CA HIS A 364 9.73 10.25 -17.28
C HIS A 364 8.63 10.96 -18.08
N TRP A 365 9.06 11.73 -19.07
CA TRP A 365 8.16 12.43 -19.97
C TRP A 365 7.86 11.55 -21.18
N SER A 366 6.60 11.19 -21.35
CA SER A 366 6.13 10.55 -22.58
C SER A 366 5.27 11.53 -23.37
N PRO A 367 5.40 11.61 -24.70
CA PRO A 367 4.56 12.48 -25.52
C PRO A 367 3.06 12.24 -25.29
N ARG A 368 2.68 10.97 -25.04
CA ARG A 368 1.30 10.56 -24.70
C ARG A 368 0.84 11.06 -23.33
N GLY A 369 1.72 11.06 -22.33
CA GLY A 369 1.41 11.62 -21.02
C GLY A 369 1.23 13.13 -21.07
N VAL A 370 2.06 13.81 -21.88
CA VAL A 370 1.96 15.26 -22.11
C VAL A 370 0.65 15.62 -22.82
N SER A 371 0.32 14.92 -23.91
CA SER A 371 -0.92 15.18 -24.65
C SER A 371 -2.16 14.93 -23.79
N ARG A 372 -2.16 13.90 -22.94
CA ARG A 372 -3.25 13.62 -21.99
C ARG A 372 -3.38 14.70 -20.92
N GLY A 373 -2.25 15.20 -20.40
CA GLY A 373 -2.26 16.28 -19.42
C GLY A 373 -2.84 17.57 -20.00
N LEU A 374 -2.40 17.95 -21.21
CA LEU A 374 -2.93 19.10 -21.93
C LEU A 374 -4.42 18.94 -22.23
N LEU A 375 -4.85 17.77 -22.71
CA LEU A 375 -6.27 17.48 -22.97
C LEU A 375 -7.12 17.59 -21.71
N GLY A 376 -6.66 17.02 -20.59
CA GLY A 376 -7.35 17.12 -19.30
C GLY A 376 -7.49 18.56 -18.82
N GLY A 377 -6.43 19.37 -18.94
CA GLY A 377 -6.49 20.80 -18.65
C GLY A 377 -7.43 21.57 -19.57
N LEU A 378 -7.41 21.30 -20.88
CA LEU A 378 -8.25 21.98 -21.86
C LEU A 378 -9.73 21.66 -21.67
N LEU A 379 -10.05 20.42 -21.28
CA LEU A 379 -11.41 20.00 -20.94
C LEU A 379 -11.94 20.65 -19.65
N LEU A 380 -11.11 20.71 -18.59
CA LEU A 380 -11.48 21.36 -17.32
C LEU A 380 -11.52 22.89 -17.44
N GLY A 381 -10.67 23.49 -18.28
CA GLY A 381 -10.76 24.92 -18.61
C GLY A 381 -11.99 25.22 -19.47
N GLY A 382 -12.29 24.35 -20.44
CA GLY A 382 -13.46 24.47 -21.32
C GLY A 382 -14.78 24.44 -20.56
N SER A 383 -14.91 23.66 -19.47
CA SER A 383 -16.12 23.69 -18.65
C SER A 383 -16.34 25.04 -17.97
N ILE A 384 -15.26 25.69 -17.50
CA ILE A 384 -15.32 27.04 -16.92
C ILE A 384 -15.70 28.08 -17.98
N LEU A 385 -15.17 27.96 -19.21
CA LEU A 385 -15.55 28.83 -20.32
C LEU A 385 -17.04 28.72 -20.65
N ILE A 386 -17.55 27.49 -20.80
CA ILE A 386 -18.95 27.25 -21.13
C ILE A 386 -19.86 27.79 -20.01
N GLU A 387 -19.46 27.61 -18.75
CA GLU A 387 -20.21 28.18 -17.62
C GLU A 387 -20.25 29.71 -17.66
N GLY A 388 -19.13 30.38 -17.97
CA GLY A 388 -19.07 31.84 -18.10
C GLY A 388 -19.92 32.37 -19.25
N LEU A 389 -19.83 31.74 -20.43
CA LEU A 389 -20.62 32.12 -21.62
C LEU A 389 -22.13 31.91 -21.43
N LEU A 390 -22.53 30.96 -20.59
CA LEU A 390 -23.94 30.69 -20.28
C LEU A 390 -24.42 31.43 -19.03
N ALA A 391 -23.56 32.16 -18.32
CA ALA A 391 -23.88 32.78 -17.04
C ALA A 391 -25.11 33.71 -17.15
N ASP A 392 -25.19 34.53 -18.19
CA ASP A 392 -26.32 35.46 -18.42
C ASP A 392 -27.63 34.73 -18.74
N VAL A 393 -27.56 33.68 -19.56
CA VAL A 393 -28.73 32.86 -19.96
C VAL A 393 -29.27 32.08 -18.77
N LEU A 394 -28.38 31.58 -17.91
CA LEU A 394 -28.70 30.72 -16.79
C LEU A 394 -29.24 31.46 -15.56
N SER A 395 -29.28 32.79 -15.59
CA SER A 395 -29.45 33.59 -14.38
C SER A 395 -30.50 34.68 -14.44
N GLY A 396 -30.82 35.20 -15.62
CA GLY A 396 -31.74 36.31 -15.78
C GLY A 396 -31.26 37.63 -15.15
N GLY A 397 -29.95 37.82 -14.89
CA GLY A 397 -29.40 39.14 -14.51
C GLY A 397 -28.08 39.15 -13.71
N ASP A 398 -27.52 40.37 -13.57
CA ASP A 398 -26.15 40.69 -13.11
C ASP A 398 -25.87 40.47 -11.61
N ALA A 399 -26.89 40.23 -10.78
CA ALA A 399 -26.76 40.25 -9.32
C ALA A 399 -26.44 38.89 -8.65
N ARG A 400 -26.09 37.85 -9.42
CA ARG A 400 -25.92 36.47 -8.93
C ARG A 400 -24.47 36.01 -8.92
N MET A 401 -24.14 35.04 -8.06
CA MET A 401 -22.78 34.54 -7.81
C MET A 401 -22.41 33.42 -8.81
N TYR A 402 -21.26 33.49 -9.47
CA TYR A 402 -20.80 32.47 -10.43
C TYR A 402 -19.38 31.98 -10.13
N ILE A 403 -19.03 30.79 -10.65
CA ILE A 403 -17.65 30.30 -10.66
C ILE A 403 -16.83 31.01 -11.76
N ALA A 404 -17.43 31.20 -12.93
CA ALA A 404 -16.84 31.89 -14.07
C ALA A 404 -17.49 33.27 -14.27
N PRO A 405 -16.74 34.30 -14.69
CA PRO A 405 -17.31 35.61 -14.99
C PRO A 405 -18.24 35.53 -16.22
N ALA A 406 -19.25 36.40 -16.26
CA ALA A 406 -20.16 36.52 -17.41
C ALA A 406 -19.51 37.20 -18.62
N ASP A 407 -18.57 38.14 -18.39
CA ASP A 407 -17.83 38.77 -19.47
C ASP A 407 -17.03 37.71 -20.27
N PRO A 408 -17.25 37.59 -21.60
CA PRO A 408 -16.64 36.53 -22.41
C PRO A 408 -15.10 36.56 -22.39
N VAL A 409 -14.50 37.76 -22.31
CA VAL A 409 -13.04 37.91 -22.29
C VAL A 409 -12.49 37.45 -20.94
N ALA A 410 -13.10 37.89 -19.85
CA ALA A 410 -12.76 37.43 -18.50
C ALA A 410 -12.98 35.92 -18.35
N ALA A 411 -14.03 35.36 -18.97
CA ALA A 411 -14.32 33.93 -18.96
C ALA A 411 -13.25 33.13 -19.71
N GLY A 412 -12.79 33.65 -20.85
CA GLY A 412 -11.66 33.10 -21.60
C GLY A 412 -10.38 33.06 -20.77
N TRP A 413 -10.07 34.13 -20.03
CA TRP A 413 -8.92 34.17 -19.14
C TRP A 413 -9.04 33.20 -17.95
N ALA A 414 -10.20 33.14 -17.31
CA ALA A 414 -10.47 32.20 -16.22
C ALA A 414 -10.31 30.75 -16.68
N ALA A 415 -10.84 30.43 -17.86
CA ALA A 415 -10.72 29.10 -18.48
C ALA A 415 -9.27 28.71 -18.78
N LEU A 416 -8.48 29.64 -19.34
CA LEU A 416 -7.07 29.41 -19.62
C LEU A 416 -6.27 29.15 -18.34
N GLN A 417 -6.52 29.95 -17.31
CA GLN A 417 -5.87 29.83 -16.00
C GLN A 417 -6.21 28.49 -15.34
N VAL A 418 -7.49 28.14 -15.22
CA VAL A 418 -7.92 26.86 -14.64
C VAL A 418 -7.37 25.68 -15.43
N GLY A 419 -7.43 25.77 -16.77
CA GLY A 419 -6.90 24.73 -17.64
C GLY A 419 -5.39 24.54 -17.50
N ALA A 420 -4.62 25.61 -17.31
CA ALA A 420 -3.18 25.54 -17.09
C ALA A 420 -2.82 24.84 -15.77
N VAL A 421 -3.49 25.17 -14.64
CA VAL A 421 -3.28 24.47 -13.36
C VAL A 421 -3.50 22.97 -13.52
N PHE A 422 -4.63 22.59 -14.11
CA PHE A 422 -4.98 21.18 -14.23
C PHE A 422 -4.12 20.46 -15.26
N ALA A 423 -3.67 21.13 -16.32
CA ALA A 423 -2.69 20.58 -17.25
C ALA A 423 -1.38 20.27 -16.53
N VAL A 424 -0.86 21.22 -15.74
CA VAL A 424 0.34 21.00 -14.93
C VAL A 424 0.12 19.88 -13.92
N ALA A 425 -1.00 19.86 -13.19
CA ALA A 425 -1.31 18.81 -12.24
C ALA A 425 -1.30 17.42 -12.92
N CYS A 426 -1.97 17.29 -14.07
CA CYS A 426 -1.96 16.04 -14.84
C CYS A 426 -0.56 15.69 -15.37
N LEU A 427 0.23 16.68 -15.79
CA LEU A 427 1.61 16.51 -16.26
C LEU A 427 2.52 16.02 -15.13
N LEU A 428 2.42 16.58 -13.92
CA LEU A 428 3.16 16.15 -12.74
C LEU A 428 2.83 14.70 -12.39
N VAL A 429 1.54 14.34 -12.37
CA VAL A 429 1.09 12.98 -12.06
C VAL A 429 1.55 11.97 -13.13
N ASN A 430 1.59 12.37 -14.41
CA ASN A 430 2.07 11.53 -15.51
C ASN A 430 3.60 11.40 -15.56
N GLY A 431 4.30 12.50 -15.27
CA GLY A 431 5.74 12.66 -15.42
C GLY A 431 6.52 12.09 -14.25
N LEU A 432 5.98 12.17 -13.02
CA LEU A 432 6.59 11.59 -11.84
C LEU A 432 6.23 10.10 -11.75
N ARG A 433 7.11 9.23 -12.27
CA ARG A 433 6.90 7.78 -12.24
C ARG A 433 7.88 7.09 -11.29
N THR A 434 7.37 6.09 -10.59
CA THR A 434 8.17 5.24 -9.73
C THR A 434 8.79 4.12 -10.54
N VAL A 435 10.10 3.93 -10.39
CA VAL A 435 10.80 2.80 -11.01
C VAL A 435 10.69 1.60 -10.06
N PRO A 436 10.10 0.47 -10.48
CA PRO A 436 10.02 -0.72 -9.65
C PRO A 436 11.44 -1.24 -9.36
N VAL A 437 11.65 -1.76 -8.15
CA VAL A 437 12.91 -2.41 -7.78
C VAL A 437 13.02 -3.74 -8.51
N ASP A 438 14.19 -4.02 -9.07
CA ASP A 438 14.53 -5.38 -9.47
C ASP A 438 14.78 -6.25 -8.23
N LEU A 439 13.82 -7.11 -7.92
CA LEU A 439 13.86 -8.01 -6.77
C LEU A 439 14.93 -9.10 -6.90
N GLY A 440 15.52 -9.28 -8.10
CA GLY A 440 16.62 -10.21 -8.35
C GLY A 440 17.96 -9.77 -7.77
N VAL A 441 18.13 -8.46 -7.52
CA VAL A 441 19.29 -7.93 -6.80
C VAL A 441 19.02 -8.08 -5.30
N CYS A 442 19.95 -8.67 -4.55
CA CYS A 442 19.80 -8.87 -3.11
C CYS A 442 19.72 -7.54 -2.34
N VAL A 443 18.51 -6.97 -2.21
CA VAL A 443 18.25 -5.77 -1.41
C VAL A 443 17.50 -6.15 -0.14
N GLU A 444 17.97 -5.65 1.00
CA GLU A 444 17.35 -5.88 2.30
C GLU A 444 15.93 -5.29 2.36
N GLY A 445 14.95 -6.08 2.83
CA GLY A 445 13.55 -5.66 2.90
C GLY A 445 13.30 -4.39 3.72
N ARG A 446 14.09 -4.12 4.78
CA ARG A 446 14.02 -2.87 5.55
C ARG A 446 14.55 -1.67 4.76
N ALA A 447 15.62 -1.83 4.00
CA ALA A 447 16.13 -0.79 3.13
C ALA A 447 15.12 -0.43 2.03
N LEU A 448 14.40 -1.42 1.49
CA LEU A 448 13.29 -1.19 0.57
C LEU A 448 12.16 -0.39 1.21
N LEU A 449 11.77 -0.73 2.44
CA LEU A 449 10.74 0.01 3.18
C LEU A 449 11.16 1.48 3.41
N ALA A 450 12.41 1.72 3.76
CA ALA A 450 12.95 3.06 3.96
C ALA A 450 13.02 3.86 2.64
N ASN A 451 13.42 3.22 1.54
CA ASN A 451 13.46 3.85 0.21
C ASN A 451 12.06 4.20 -0.30
N ASP A 452 11.07 3.34 -0.05
CA ASP A 452 9.68 3.61 -0.45
C ASP A 452 9.10 4.81 0.34
N ARG A 453 9.40 4.92 1.64
CA ARG A 453 9.04 6.10 2.47
C ARG A 453 9.71 7.37 1.98
N ARG A 454 11.01 7.32 1.66
CA ARG A 454 11.74 8.47 1.10
C ARG A 454 11.15 8.88 -0.23
N THR A 455 10.75 7.92 -1.06
CA THR A 455 10.12 8.20 -2.35
C THR A 455 8.80 8.94 -2.18
N LEU A 456 7.94 8.50 -1.24
CA LEU A 456 6.72 9.24 -0.88
C LEU A 456 7.05 10.69 -0.48
N GLY A 457 8.04 10.89 0.39
CA GLY A 457 8.49 12.22 0.80
C GLY A 457 8.98 13.08 -0.37
N THR A 458 9.75 12.51 -1.30
CA THR A 458 10.20 13.22 -2.51
C THR A 458 9.03 13.58 -3.44
N CYS A 459 8.01 12.74 -3.57
CA CYS A 459 6.82 13.06 -4.36
C CYS A 459 6.03 14.21 -3.73
N VAL A 460 5.87 14.21 -2.40
CA VAL A 460 5.21 15.31 -1.67
C VAL A 460 5.98 16.60 -1.85
N LEU A 461 7.30 16.60 -1.62
CA LEU A 461 8.13 17.79 -1.71
C LEU A 461 8.15 18.37 -3.13
N THR A 462 8.34 17.53 -4.16
CA THR A 462 8.37 17.98 -5.55
C THR A 462 7.03 18.57 -6.00
N ALA A 463 5.91 17.93 -5.66
CA ALA A 463 4.58 18.44 -5.96
C ALA A 463 4.27 19.73 -5.17
N ALA A 464 4.69 19.82 -3.91
CA ALA A 464 4.50 21.02 -3.09
C ALA A 464 5.24 22.22 -3.70
N VAL A 465 6.52 22.06 -4.06
CA VAL A 465 7.32 23.13 -4.66
C VAL A 465 6.77 23.52 -6.03
N LEU A 466 6.55 22.56 -6.94
CA LEU A 466 6.10 22.86 -8.29
C LEU A 466 4.69 23.44 -8.30
N GLY A 467 3.78 22.87 -7.49
CA GLY A 467 2.41 23.37 -7.40
C GLY A 467 2.33 24.75 -6.75
N ALA A 468 3.11 25.04 -5.69
CA ALA A 468 3.15 26.37 -5.09
C ALA A 468 3.70 27.42 -6.06
N VAL A 469 4.72 27.08 -6.85
CA VAL A 469 5.24 27.96 -7.91
C VAL A 469 4.19 28.20 -8.99
N VAL A 470 3.53 27.15 -9.48
CA VAL A 470 2.55 27.28 -10.58
C VAL A 470 1.28 28.00 -10.15
N ILE A 471 0.68 27.61 -9.03
CA ILE A 471 -0.53 28.26 -8.51
C ILE A 471 -0.21 29.69 -8.04
N GLY A 472 0.94 29.89 -7.40
CA GLY A 472 1.42 31.19 -6.96
C GLY A 472 1.69 32.17 -8.10
N THR A 473 2.42 31.73 -9.14
CA THR A 473 2.67 32.55 -10.35
C THR A 473 1.38 32.85 -11.11
N GLN A 474 0.45 31.90 -11.16
CA GLN A 474 -0.85 32.11 -11.80
C GLN A 474 -1.68 33.17 -11.08
N GLY A 475 -1.86 33.07 -9.77
CA GLY A 475 -2.65 34.10 -9.08
C GLY A 475 -1.92 35.44 -9.04
N TRP A 476 -0.57 35.48 -9.11
CA TRP A 476 0.15 36.72 -9.35
C TRP A 476 -0.22 37.33 -10.72
N CYS A 477 -0.26 36.54 -11.79
CA CYS A 477 -0.71 37.01 -13.10
C CYS A 477 -2.18 37.52 -13.06
N ALA A 478 -3.05 36.85 -12.30
CA ALA A 478 -4.44 37.26 -12.13
C ALA A 478 -4.56 38.66 -11.47
N THR A 479 -3.74 38.93 -10.43
CA THR A 479 -3.68 40.27 -9.80
C THR A 479 -3.18 41.36 -10.73
N VAL A 480 -2.27 41.04 -11.66
CA VAL A 480 -1.67 42.01 -12.58
C VAL A 480 -2.62 42.39 -13.73
N TRP A 481 -3.40 41.43 -14.23
CA TRP A 481 -4.28 41.64 -15.38
C TRP A 481 -5.76 41.87 -15.02
N GLY A 482 -6.09 42.02 -13.73
CA GLY A 482 -7.47 42.25 -13.29
C GLY A 482 -8.40 41.07 -13.59
N SER A 483 -7.84 39.88 -13.75
CA SER A 483 -8.56 38.65 -14.05
C SER A 483 -9.05 37.97 -12.77
N THR A 484 -10.20 37.34 -12.88
CA THR A 484 -11.13 36.83 -11.87
C THR A 484 -10.58 36.07 -10.67
N GLY A 485 -11.32 36.16 -9.55
CA GLY A 485 -11.16 35.42 -8.30
C GLY A 485 -11.40 33.91 -8.37
N VAL A 486 -10.86 33.25 -9.39
CA VAL A 486 -10.64 31.81 -9.39
C VAL A 486 -9.65 31.52 -8.25
N TRP A 487 -10.08 30.74 -7.26
CA TRP A 487 -9.39 30.52 -5.97
C TRP A 487 -9.52 31.66 -4.94
N GLY A 488 -10.47 32.59 -5.14
CA GLY A 488 -10.88 33.52 -4.09
C GLY A 488 -10.02 34.77 -3.92
N GLY A 489 -8.94 34.93 -4.68
CA GLY A 489 -8.09 36.13 -4.60
C GLY A 489 -8.73 37.33 -5.29
N ALA A 490 -9.18 38.33 -4.52
CA ALA A 490 -9.50 39.63 -5.09
C ALA A 490 -8.20 40.39 -5.42
N ALA A 491 -8.21 41.24 -6.46
CA ALA A 491 -7.07 42.08 -6.86
C ALA A 491 -6.59 43.07 -5.76
N THR A 492 -7.33 43.17 -4.65
CA THR A 492 -7.06 44.02 -3.48
C THR A 492 -6.16 43.37 -2.42
N GLU A 493 -5.72 42.13 -2.60
CA GLU A 493 -4.99 41.34 -1.60
C GLU A 493 -3.45 41.41 -1.76
N GLY A 494 -2.71 41.25 -0.66
CA GLY A 494 -1.25 41.33 -0.66
C GLY A 494 -0.60 40.30 -1.61
N ARG A 495 0.36 40.73 -2.45
CA ARG A 495 1.01 39.93 -3.52
C ARG A 495 1.62 38.58 -3.08
N HIS A 496 1.83 38.37 -1.78
CA HIS A 496 2.38 37.13 -1.20
C HIS A 496 1.31 36.10 -0.79
N TRP A 497 0.05 36.52 -0.59
CA TRP A 497 -1.07 35.67 -0.18
C TRP A 497 -1.32 34.50 -1.16
N VAL A 498 -1.18 34.78 -2.45
CA VAL A 498 -1.39 33.82 -3.54
C VAL A 498 -0.47 32.58 -3.44
N TYR A 499 0.76 32.75 -2.96
CA TYR A 499 1.71 31.64 -2.82
C TYR A 499 1.38 30.74 -1.62
N ALA A 500 0.84 31.32 -0.53
CA ALA A 500 0.38 30.56 0.62
C ALA A 500 -0.87 29.72 0.28
N VAL A 501 -1.80 30.32 -0.46
CA VAL A 501 -3.01 29.67 -0.98
C VAL A 501 -2.67 28.48 -1.89
N GLY A 502 -1.65 28.60 -2.74
CA GLY A 502 -1.19 27.53 -3.61
C GLY A 502 -0.52 26.34 -2.90
N LEU A 503 -0.05 26.52 -1.66
CA LEU A 503 0.67 25.47 -0.92
C LEU A 503 -0.24 24.30 -0.54
N VAL A 504 -1.48 24.59 -0.11
CA VAL A 504 -2.47 23.60 0.36
C VAL A 504 -2.83 22.56 -0.71
N PRO A 505 -3.33 22.95 -1.90
CA PRO A 505 -3.65 22.00 -2.95
C PRO A 505 -2.40 21.26 -3.46
N SER A 506 -1.21 21.89 -3.42
CA SER A 506 0.04 21.29 -3.88
C SER A 506 0.56 20.20 -2.93
N LEU A 507 0.50 20.43 -1.62
CA LEU A 507 0.83 19.45 -0.59
C LEU A 507 -0.12 18.25 -0.64
N LEU A 508 -1.43 18.51 -0.73
CA LEU A 508 -2.44 17.46 -0.77
C LEU A 508 -2.36 16.65 -2.06
N THR A 509 -2.09 17.30 -3.20
CA THR A 509 -1.86 16.61 -4.48
C THR A 509 -0.62 15.75 -4.42
N GLY A 510 0.49 16.26 -3.87
CA GLY A 510 1.72 15.50 -3.64
C GLY A 510 1.52 14.29 -2.74
N LEU A 511 0.77 14.45 -1.66
CA LEU A 511 0.42 13.36 -0.75
C LEU A 511 -0.48 12.33 -1.42
N ALA A 512 -1.47 12.77 -2.21
CA ALA A 512 -2.35 11.88 -2.96
C ALA A 512 -1.59 11.12 -4.07
N ILE A 513 -0.57 11.72 -4.69
CA ILE A 513 0.36 11.03 -5.61
C ILE A 513 1.20 10.00 -4.85
N GLY A 514 1.81 10.42 -3.74
CA GLY A 514 2.65 9.57 -2.90
C GLY A 514 1.91 8.34 -2.36
N ILE A 515 0.71 8.53 -1.79
CA ILE A 515 -0.13 7.44 -1.28
C ILE A 515 -0.42 6.39 -2.36
N ARG A 516 -0.65 6.83 -3.60
CA ARG A 516 -0.99 5.94 -4.71
C ARG A 516 0.22 5.21 -5.27
N GLN A 517 1.37 5.87 -5.34
CA GLN A 517 2.58 5.32 -5.94
C GLN A 517 3.42 4.48 -4.97
N SER A 518 3.25 4.69 -3.66
CA SER A 518 4.02 4.01 -2.60
C SER A 518 3.31 2.74 -2.12
N ALA A 519 4.02 1.62 -2.11
CA ALA A 519 3.52 0.38 -1.49
C ALA A 519 3.47 0.49 0.05
N TRP A 520 4.26 1.40 0.63
CA TRP A 520 4.32 1.65 2.07
C TRP A 520 2.98 2.14 2.63
N SER A 521 2.23 2.97 1.91
CA SER A 521 0.94 3.51 2.37
C SER A 521 -0.06 2.38 2.66
N ARG A 522 -0.17 1.42 1.74
CA ARG A 522 -1.02 0.22 1.88
C ARG A 522 -0.50 -0.69 2.98
N TYR A 523 0.81 -0.86 3.08
CA TYR A 523 1.42 -1.62 4.17
C TYR A 523 1.16 -0.98 5.54
N ALA A 524 1.19 0.35 5.65
CA ALA A 524 0.90 1.06 6.89
C ALA A 524 -0.53 0.81 7.38
N VAL A 525 -1.50 0.84 6.46
CA VAL A 525 -2.89 0.47 6.74
C VAL A 525 -3.00 -1.01 7.12
N ALA A 526 -2.32 -1.90 6.38
CA ALA A 526 -2.30 -3.32 6.68
C ALA A 526 -1.71 -3.62 8.06
N ARG A 527 -0.65 -2.94 8.45
CA ARG A 527 -0.02 -3.08 9.77
C ARG A 527 -0.99 -2.75 10.90
N GLY A 528 -1.73 -1.63 10.78
CA GLY A 528 -2.76 -1.26 11.75
C GLY A 528 -3.93 -2.25 11.77
N TYR A 529 -4.43 -2.62 10.59
CA TYR A 529 -5.52 -3.58 10.46
C TYR A 529 -5.18 -4.96 11.03
N LEU A 530 -3.99 -5.48 10.74
CA LEU A 530 -3.53 -6.79 11.21
C LEU A 530 -3.24 -6.79 12.71
N ALA A 531 -2.71 -5.70 13.25
CA ALA A 531 -2.55 -5.57 14.70
C ALA A 531 -3.90 -5.60 15.43
N LEU A 532 -4.93 -4.93 14.88
CA LEU A 532 -6.27 -4.87 15.47
C LEU A 532 -7.07 -6.18 15.29
N ARG A 533 -7.04 -6.78 14.09
CA ARG A 533 -7.89 -7.94 13.75
C ARG A 533 -7.21 -9.29 13.97
N ALA A 534 -5.93 -9.39 13.66
CA ALA A 534 -5.18 -10.65 13.68
C ALA A 534 -4.20 -10.73 14.86
N LYS A 535 -4.18 -9.74 15.76
CA LYS A 535 -3.29 -9.66 16.94
C LYS A 535 -1.81 -9.96 16.61
N VAL A 536 -1.41 -9.64 15.40
CA VAL A 536 -0.02 -9.78 14.94
C VAL A 536 0.79 -8.62 15.53
N PRO A 537 2.09 -8.82 15.86
CA PRO A 537 2.96 -7.74 16.30
C PRO A 537 2.89 -6.49 15.40
N PHE A 538 2.75 -5.33 16.02
CA PHE A 538 2.68 -4.06 15.28
C PHE A 538 3.96 -3.78 14.50
N ASP A 539 5.14 -4.08 15.07
CA ASP A 539 6.41 -4.05 14.33
C ASP A 539 6.72 -5.39 13.66
N LEU A 540 5.92 -5.72 12.64
CA LEU A 540 6.07 -6.97 11.90
C LEU A 540 7.45 -7.13 11.25
N MET A 541 8.10 -6.06 10.82
CA MET A 541 9.44 -6.15 10.21
C MET A 541 10.53 -6.41 11.25
N ALA A 542 10.38 -5.91 12.48
CA ALA A 542 11.23 -6.34 13.58
C ALA A 542 11.00 -7.82 13.91
N PHE A 543 9.74 -8.25 13.97
CA PHE A 543 9.39 -9.65 14.23
C PHE A 543 9.94 -10.61 13.16
N LEU A 544 9.80 -10.30 11.87
CA LEU A 544 10.30 -11.13 10.78
C LEU A 544 11.83 -11.23 10.78
N ALA A 545 12.52 -10.12 11.06
CA ALA A 545 13.97 -10.11 11.19
C ALA A 545 14.42 -10.94 12.41
N ASP A 546 13.76 -10.82 13.54
CA ASP A 546 14.06 -11.59 14.75
C ASP A 546 13.82 -13.10 14.56
N ALA A 547 12.69 -13.46 13.94
CA ALA A 547 12.35 -14.83 13.57
C ALA A 547 13.38 -15.45 12.61
N HIS A 548 14.04 -14.63 11.80
CA HIS A 548 15.12 -15.03 10.90
C HIS A 548 16.48 -15.12 11.62
N GLU A 549 16.93 -14.03 12.24
CA GLU A 549 18.28 -13.87 12.79
C GLU A 549 18.50 -14.66 14.09
N HIS A 550 17.53 -14.66 15.00
CA HIS A 550 17.72 -15.18 16.37
C HIS A 550 17.02 -16.51 16.64
N HIS A 551 15.99 -16.84 15.87
CA HIS A 551 15.16 -18.03 16.09
C HIS A 551 15.20 -19.02 14.92
N GLY A 552 15.71 -18.64 13.75
CA GLY A 552 15.92 -19.52 12.60
C GLY A 552 14.64 -20.16 12.04
N VAL A 553 13.46 -19.63 12.40
CA VAL A 553 12.14 -20.09 11.95
C VAL A 553 11.92 -19.70 10.48
N LEU A 554 12.37 -18.49 10.14
CA LEU A 554 12.29 -17.94 8.79
C LEU A 554 13.67 -17.91 8.15
N ARG A 555 13.70 -18.11 6.83
CA ARG A 555 14.85 -17.84 5.98
C ARG A 555 14.56 -16.62 5.10
N ARG A 556 15.60 -15.91 4.71
CA ARG A 556 15.50 -14.75 3.82
C ARG A 556 16.03 -15.10 2.44
N THR A 557 15.25 -14.81 1.41
CA THR A 557 15.64 -14.95 -0.01
C THR A 557 15.49 -13.59 -0.67
N GLY A 558 16.59 -12.83 -0.75
CA GLY A 558 16.55 -11.43 -1.18
C GLY A 558 15.72 -10.56 -0.21
N ALA A 559 14.67 -9.93 -0.73
CA ALA A 559 13.81 -9.02 0.00
C ALA A 559 12.62 -9.67 0.72
N VAL A 560 12.42 -10.99 0.53
CA VAL A 560 11.28 -11.73 1.06
C VAL A 560 11.68 -12.74 2.13
N TYR A 561 10.75 -13.06 3.02
CA TYR A 561 10.91 -14.07 4.05
C TYR A 561 10.14 -15.33 3.68
N GLN A 562 10.72 -16.50 3.87
CA GLN A 562 10.07 -17.79 3.71
C GLN A 562 10.20 -18.59 4.99
N PHE A 563 9.31 -19.54 5.26
CA PHE A 563 9.57 -20.51 6.31
C PHE A 563 10.81 -21.33 5.94
N ARG A 564 11.69 -21.56 6.92
CA ARG A 564 12.87 -22.41 6.71
C ARG A 564 12.45 -23.84 6.33
N HIS A 565 11.34 -24.29 6.89
CA HIS A 565 10.77 -25.63 6.70
C HIS A 565 9.31 -25.55 6.29
N ILE A 566 8.97 -26.19 5.18
CA ILE A 566 7.60 -26.19 4.65
C ILE A 566 6.65 -27.00 5.55
N GLU A 567 7.15 -28.05 6.20
CA GLU A 567 6.37 -28.89 7.10
C GLU A 567 5.89 -28.07 8.30
N LEU A 568 6.71 -27.13 8.78
CA LEU A 568 6.34 -26.19 9.82
C LEU A 568 5.28 -25.20 9.33
N GLN A 569 5.42 -24.69 8.10
CA GLN A 569 4.40 -23.82 7.49
C GLN A 569 3.05 -24.53 7.40
N HIS A 570 3.01 -25.73 6.82
CA HIS A 570 1.78 -26.52 6.70
C HIS A 570 1.17 -26.85 8.08
N ARG A 571 2.00 -27.18 9.07
CA ARG A 571 1.52 -27.46 10.43
C ARG A 571 0.89 -26.23 11.09
N LEU A 572 1.52 -25.06 10.95
CA LEU A 572 1.00 -23.80 11.49
C LEU A 572 -0.22 -23.27 10.73
N ALA A 573 -0.32 -23.57 9.43
CA ALA A 573 -1.44 -23.15 8.61
C ALA A 573 -2.69 -24.03 8.83
N GLY A 574 -2.48 -25.32 9.04
CA GLY A 574 -3.53 -26.31 9.28
C GLY A 574 -4.45 -25.97 10.46
N PRO A 575 -5.66 -26.55 10.49
CA PRO A 575 -6.55 -26.43 11.64
C PRO A 575 -5.87 -27.06 12.87
N ASP A 576 -6.04 -26.40 14.03
CA ASP A 576 -5.77 -27.03 15.33
C ASP A 576 -6.77 -28.18 15.45
N LEU A 577 -6.38 -29.38 15.00
CA LEU A 577 -6.99 -30.60 15.47
C LEU A 577 -6.60 -30.66 16.94
N GLY A 578 -7.43 -30.04 17.79
CA GLY A 578 -7.42 -30.25 19.23
C GLY A 578 -7.52 -31.75 19.53
N PRO A 579 -7.09 -32.15 20.73
CA PRO A 579 -7.04 -33.55 21.14
C PRO A 579 -8.37 -34.29 20.94
#